data_AF-E6Q076-F1
#
_entry.id   AF-E6Q076-F1
#
_cell.length_a   1.000
_cell.length_b   1.000
_cell.length_c   1.000
_cell.angle_alpha   90.00
_cell.angle_beta   90.00
_cell.angle_gamma   90.00
#
_symmetry.space_group_name_H-M   'P 1'
#
loop_
_entity.id
_entity.type
_entity.pdbx_description
1 polymer ?
#
loop_
_entity_poly.entity_id
_entity_poly.type
_entity_poly.pdbx_seq_one_letter_code
_entity_poly.pdbx_strand_id
1 'polypeptide(L)' 'MAAGRKDEDERDRSDKSWSSTPQAGEFYFDGPYMVFTEAYHLRRGWCCQSGCRHCPYGYPKPDRATTEG' A
#
# COMPACT_ATOMS: atom_id res chain seq x y z
N MET A 1 14.73 48.30 -12.87
CA MET A 1 14.44 47.51 -14.07
C MET A 1 14.26 46.07 -13.63
N ALA A 2 13.05 45.55 -13.80
CA ALA A 2 12.58 44.29 -13.25
C ALA A 2 13.06 43.10 -14.07
N ALA A 3 13.61 42.09 -13.41
CA ALA A 3 13.69 40.74 -13.94
C ALA A 3 13.51 39.79 -12.76
N GLY A 4 12.24 39.56 -12.39
CA GLY A 4 11.85 38.48 -11.49
C GLY A 4 12.35 37.16 -12.05
N ARG A 5 13.22 36.48 -11.31
CA ARG A 5 13.72 35.15 -11.67
C ARG A 5 12.98 34.13 -10.82
N LYS A 6 11.99 33.51 -11.47
CA LYS A 6 11.61 32.11 -11.33
C LYS A 6 11.25 31.66 -9.91
N ASP A 7 9.95 31.77 -9.61
CA ASP A 7 9.20 30.75 -8.87
C ASP A 7 9.47 29.36 -9.48
N GLU A 8 10.49 28.66 -8.98
CA GLU A 8 10.68 27.22 -9.24
C GLU A 8 10.98 26.48 -7.91
N ASP A 9 10.36 26.91 -6.81
CA ASP A 9 10.22 26.14 -5.55
C ASP A 9 9.02 25.17 -5.63
N GLU A 10 8.83 24.53 -6.79
CA GLU A 10 7.73 23.58 -7.04
C GLU A 10 8.25 22.24 -7.56
N ARG A 11 9.52 21.93 -7.27
CA ARG A 11 10.22 20.75 -7.79
C ARG A 11 10.87 19.89 -6.70
N ASP A 12 10.28 19.84 -5.50
CA ASP A 12 10.63 18.82 -4.49
C ASP A 12 9.49 18.55 -3.48
N ARG A 13 8.23 18.67 -3.92
CA ARG A 13 7.05 18.19 -3.17
C ARG A 13 6.34 17.02 -3.87
N SER A 14 6.93 16.51 -4.96
CA SER A 14 6.31 15.55 -5.87
C SER A 14 6.88 14.13 -5.77
N ASP A 15 8.10 13.94 -5.27
CA ASP A 15 8.76 12.62 -5.27
C ASP A 15 8.55 11.83 -3.98
N LYS A 16 7.28 11.60 -3.65
CA LYS A 16 6.82 10.44 -2.83
C LYS A 16 5.30 10.38 -2.81
N SER A 17 4.71 10.56 -3.99
CA SER A 17 3.32 10.16 -4.27
C SER A 17 3.22 8.63 -4.30
N TRP A 18 3.56 8.01 -3.19
CA TRP A 18 2.81 6.85 -2.74
C TRP A 18 1.41 7.41 -2.47
N SER A 19 0.53 7.35 -3.46
CA SER A 19 -0.88 7.65 -3.21
C SER A 19 -1.40 6.55 -2.30
N SER A 20 -1.55 6.85 -1.00
CA SER A 20 -2.02 5.91 0.03
C SER A 20 -3.42 5.34 -0.23
N THR A 21 -4.14 5.89 -1.20
CA THR A 21 -5.51 5.49 -1.54
C THR A 21 -5.47 4.27 -2.46
N PRO A 22 -5.99 3.11 -2.02
CA PRO A 22 -6.15 1.97 -2.90
C PRO A 22 -7.17 2.28 -4.00
N GLN A 23 -6.86 1.93 -5.25
CA GLN A 23 -7.76 2.13 -6.38
C GLN A 23 -8.85 1.06 -6.44
N ALA A 24 -9.95 1.35 -7.14
CA ALA A 24 -10.99 0.37 -7.41
C ALA A 24 -10.38 -0.82 -8.19
N GLY A 25 -10.44 -2.02 -7.60
CA GLY A 25 -9.83 -3.25 -8.14
C GLY A 25 -8.58 -3.73 -7.40
N GLU A 26 -7.99 -2.91 -6.53
CA GLU A 26 -6.87 -3.32 -5.67
C GLU A 26 -7.32 -3.99 -4.35
N PHE A 27 -8.59 -3.87 -4.02
CA PHE A 27 -9.21 -4.42 -2.85
C PHE A 27 -10.67 -4.77 -3.15
N TYR A 28 -11.22 -5.68 -2.37
CA TYR A 28 -12.64 -6.01 -2.38
C TYR A 28 -13.14 -6.08 -0.95
N PHE A 29 -14.45 -5.92 -0.79
CA PHE A 29 -15.09 -6.11 0.51
C PHE A 29 -15.68 -7.50 0.59
N ASP A 30 -15.30 -8.22 1.65
CA ASP A 30 -15.88 -9.50 2.04
C ASP A 30 -16.70 -9.25 3.32
N GLY A 31 -17.97 -8.87 3.12
CA GLY A 31 -18.84 -8.41 4.21
C GLY A 31 -18.31 -7.15 4.89
N PRO A 32 -18.07 -7.14 6.22
CA PRO A 32 -17.51 -5.99 6.94
C PRO A 32 -15.98 -5.87 6.79
N TYR A 33 -15.32 -6.82 6.13
CA TYR A 33 -13.87 -6.87 6.03
C TYR A 33 -13.38 -6.34 4.68
N MET A 34 -12.38 -5.47 4.73
CA MET A 34 -11.64 -5.03 3.53
C MET A 34 -10.50 -6.01 3.26
N VAL A 35 -10.53 -6.66 2.09
CA VAL A 35 -9.50 -7.60 1.67
C VAL A 35 -8.68 -6.98 0.54
N PHE A 36 -7.40 -6.75 0.82
CA PHE A 36 -6.44 -6.28 -0.17
C PHE A 36 -5.98 -7.42 -1.08
N THR A 37 -5.91 -7.13 -2.37
CA THR A 37 -5.42 -8.06 -3.39
C THR A 37 -3.89 -8.01 -3.49
N GLU A 38 -3.34 -8.94 -4.26
CA GLU A 38 -1.92 -8.95 -4.60
C GLU A 38 -1.46 -7.65 -5.28
N ALA A 39 -2.28 -7.10 -6.18
CA ALA A 39 -1.97 -5.88 -6.93
C ALA A 39 -1.71 -4.68 -6.00
N TYR A 40 -2.44 -4.58 -4.88
CA TYR A 40 -2.21 -3.57 -3.85
C TYR A 40 -0.83 -3.70 -3.21
N HIS A 41 -0.42 -4.92 -2.92
CA HIS A 41 0.85 -5.20 -2.26
C HIS A 41 2.05 -5.00 -3.20
N LEU A 42 1.86 -5.25 -4.50
CA LEU A 42 2.85 -4.99 -5.54
C LEU A 42 3.05 -3.49 -5.76
N ARG A 43 1.96 -2.72 -5.92
CA ARG A 43 2.02 -1.26 -6.00
C ARG A 43 2.59 -0.65 -4.74
N ARG A 44 2.31 -1.28 -3.59
CA ARG A 44 2.86 -0.86 -2.32
C ARG A 44 4.39 -1.02 -2.24
N GLY A 45 4.92 -2.03 -2.90
CA GLY A 45 6.36 -2.30 -2.92
C GLY A 45 6.93 -2.81 -1.58
N TRP A 46 6.09 -3.18 -0.60
CA TRP A 46 6.54 -3.79 0.66
C TRP A 46 5.50 -4.72 1.29
N CYS A 47 5.98 -5.75 2.00
CA CYS A 47 5.15 -6.72 2.72
C CYS A 47 4.74 -6.17 4.10
N CYS A 48 3.44 -6.17 4.40
CA CYS A 48 2.91 -5.71 5.69
C CYS A 48 3.04 -6.72 6.85
N GLN A 49 3.55 -7.93 6.59
CA GLN A 49 3.75 -8.99 7.59
C GLN A 49 2.52 -9.31 8.45
N SER A 50 1.32 -9.01 7.93
CA SER A 50 0.06 -9.17 8.65
C SER A 50 -0.60 -10.54 8.42
N GLY A 51 0.05 -11.43 7.65
CA GLY A 51 -0.53 -12.74 7.30
C GLY A 51 -1.76 -12.62 6.38
N CYS A 52 -1.62 -11.93 5.24
CA CYS A 52 -2.69 -11.79 4.25
C CYS A 52 -2.92 -13.11 3.49
N ARG A 53 -4.15 -13.37 3.01
CA ARG A 53 -4.43 -14.58 2.21
C ARG A 53 -3.77 -14.54 0.82
N HIS A 54 -3.69 -13.34 0.23
CA HIS A 54 -3.15 -13.11 -1.12
C HIS A 54 -1.83 -12.34 -1.06
N CYS A 55 -0.91 -12.78 -0.19
CA CYS A 55 0.38 -12.13 -0.05
C CYS A 55 1.30 -12.54 -1.22
N PRO A 56 1.73 -11.61 -2.10
CA PRO A 56 2.70 -11.93 -3.15
C PRO A 56 4.05 -12.36 -2.58
N TYR A 57 4.38 -11.87 -1.38
CA TYR A 57 5.66 -12.13 -0.71
C TYR A 57 5.68 -13.46 0.06
N GLY A 58 4.60 -14.26 0.02
CA GLY A 58 4.56 -15.56 0.68
C GLY A 58 4.64 -15.51 2.21
N TYR A 59 4.26 -14.40 2.83
CA TYR A 59 4.30 -14.27 4.29
C TYR A 59 3.24 -15.17 4.94
N PRO A 60 3.63 -16.20 5.71
CA PRO A 60 2.69 -17.13 6.30
C PRO A 60 1.81 -16.42 7.33
N LYS A 61 0.55 -16.85 7.43
CA LYS A 61 -0.27 -16.45 8.58
C LYS A 61 0.29 -17.16 9.81
N PRO A 62 0.46 -16.48 10.97
CA PRO A 62 0.58 -17.22 12.21
C PRO A 62 -0.71 -18.01 12.33
N ASP A 63 -0.62 -19.32 12.16
CA ASP A 63 -1.76 -20.19 12.35
C ASP A 63 -2.19 -19.98 13.80
N ARG A 64 -3.47 -19.64 14.01
CA ARG A 64 -4.05 -19.66 15.35
C ARG A 64 -4.32 -21.10 15.81
N ALA A 65 -3.67 -22.09 15.20
CA ALA A 65 -3.96 -23.52 15.32
C ALA A 65 -2.94 -24.26 16.21
N THR A 66 -2.36 -23.56 17.19
CA THR A 66 -1.68 -24.21 18.32
C THR A 66 -2.02 -23.52 19.64
N THR A 67 -3.30 -23.48 20.00
CA THR A 67 -3.71 -23.32 21.41
C THR A 67 -4.66 -24.43 21.80
N GLU A 68 -4.25 -25.67 21.57
CA GLU A 68 -4.80 -26.82 22.25
C GLU A 68 -3.65 -27.51 22.98
N GLY A 69 -3.58 -27.27 24.29
CA GLY A 69 -2.68 -27.91 25.25
C GLY A 69 -3.45 -28.10 26.55
#